data_AF-A0A450Z2B4-F1
#
_entry.id   AF-A0A450Z2B4-F1
#
_cell.length_a   1.000
_cell.length_b   1.000
_cell.length_c   1.000
_cell.angle_alpha   90.00
_cell.angle_beta   90.00
_cell.angle_gamma   90.00
#
_symmetry.space_group_name_H-M   'P 1'
#
loop_
_entity.id
_entity.type
_entity.pdbx_description
1 polymer ?
#
loop_
_entity_poly.entity_id
_entity_poly.type
_entity_poly.pdbx_seq_one_letter_code
_entity_poly.pdbx_strand_id
1 'polypeptide(L)'
;MIPIGVTDGGDVVGVKDHNELKSVAQSVARSADPSIAIEVESLGDVLKVTIPAQHGKPYSFKGKFFMREGASSQQMSRDEIRAFLFSEGLIHFDETPCSP
;
A
#
# COMPACT_ATOMS: atom_id res chain seq x y z
N MET A 1 6.32 0.43 10.43
CA MET A 1 7.73 0.09 10.15
C MET A 1 7.78 -1.36 9.74
N ILE A 2 8.58 -1.69 8.72
CA ILE A 2 8.83 -3.05 8.25
C ILE A 2 10.35 -3.26 8.22
N PRO A 3 10.91 -4.16 9.04
CA PRO A 3 12.32 -4.52 8.95
C PRO A 3 12.56 -5.52 7.81
N ILE A 4 13.65 -5.33 7.06
CA ILE A 4 14.13 -6.27 6.04
C ILE A 4 15.52 -6.76 6.47
N GLY A 5 15.74 -8.07 6.43
CA GLY A 5 16.94 -8.72 6.96
C GLY A 5 16.78 -9.25 8.39
N VAL A 6 15.54 -9.41 8.85
CA VAL A 6 15.18 -10.02 10.13
C VAL A 6 14.27 -11.23 9.85
N THR A 7 14.51 -12.36 10.53
CA THR A 7 13.64 -13.54 10.43
C THR A 7 12.31 -13.32 11.16
N ASP A 8 11.30 -14.13 10.85
CA ASP A 8 10.04 -14.12 11.60
C ASP A 8 10.22 -14.47 13.10
N GLY A 9 11.33 -15.15 13.44
CA GLY A 9 11.75 -15.44 14.81
C GLY A 9 12.45 -14.26 15.52
N GLY A 10 12.76 -13.18 14.80
CA GLY A 10 13.42 -11.99 15.34
C GLY A 10 14.94 -11.97 15.19
N ASP A 11 15.55 -12.97 14.56
CA ASP A 11 17.00 -13.03 14.36
C ASP A 11 17.45 -12.11 13.21
N VAL A 12 18.55 -11.39 13.41
CA VAL A 12 19.14 -10.52 12.39
C VAL A 12 20.01 -11.35 11.44
N VAL A 13 19.57 -11.48 10.19
CA VAL A 13 20.32 -12.15 9.10
C VAL A 13 21.10 -11.14 8.27
N GLY A 14 20.57 -9.92 8.18
CA GLY A 14 21.14 -8.84 7.40
C GLY A 14 20.89 -8.95 5.90
N VAL A 15 21.27 -7.91 5.17
CA VAL A 15 21.19 -7.82 3.70
C VAL A 15 22.49 -7.23 3.15
N LYS A 16 22.98 -7.73 2.02
CA LYS A 16 24.28 -7.29 1.47
C LYS A 16 24.14 -6.02 0.63
N ASP A 17 23.13 -5.96 -0.22
CA ASP A 17 22.97 -4.91 -1.23
C ASP A 17 21.90 -3.89 -0.82
N HIS A 18 22.20 -3.12 0.22
CA HIS A 18 21.27 -2.12 0.78
C HIS A 18 20.78 -1.12 -0.28
N ASN A 19 21.66 -0.68 -1.18
CA ASN A 19 21.32 0.32 -2.19
C ASN A 19 20.39 -0.24 -3.28
N GLU A 20 20.63 -1.47 -3.72
CA GLU A 20 19.76 -2.13 -4.69
C GLU A 20 18.37 -2.35 -4.08
N LEU A 21 18.31 -2.88 -2.86
CA LEU A 21 17.04 -3.12 -2.15
C LEU A 21 16.26 -1.82 -1.89
N LYS A 22 16.94 -0.72 -1.56
CA LYS A 22 16.31 0.61 -1.47
C LYS A 22 15.68 1.02 -2.79
N SER A 23 16.41 0.87 -3.89
CA SER A 23 15.92 1.21 -5.24
C SER A 23 14.71 0.35 -5.63
N VAL A 24 14.77 -0.96 -5.36
CA VAL A 24 13.67 -1.89 -5.61
C VAL A 24 12.45 -1.53 -4.76
N ALA A 25 12.62 -1.29 -3.46
CA ALA A 25 11.52 -0.90 -2.58
C ALA A 25 10.82 0.38 -3.07
N GLN A 26 11.59 1.40 -3.44
CA GLN A 26 11.07 2.66 -3.98
C GLN A 26 10.32 2.43 -5.30
N SER A 27 10.87 1.60 -6.19
CA SER A 27 10.26 1.26 -7.48
C SER A 27 8.92 0.52 -7.29
N VAL A 28 8.87 -0.44 -6.36
CA VAL A 28 7.64 -1.17 -6.03
C VAL A 28 6.58 -0.22 -5.46
N ALA A 29 6.95 0.63 -4.50
CA ALA A 29 6.01 1.57 -3.89
C ALA A 29 5.45 2.59 -4.90
N ARG A 30 6.28 3.04 -5.84
CA ARG A 30 5.88 3.96 -6.92
C ARG A 30 4.99 3.31 -7.97
N SER A 31 5.07 1.99 -8.15
CA SER A 31 4.23 1.26 -9.10
C SER A 31 2.80 0.97 -8.60
N ALA A 32 2.52 1.27 -7.32
CA ALA A 32 1.16 1.30 -6.81
C ALA A 32 0.43 2.57 -7.29
N ASP A 33 -0.88 2.50 -7.41
CA ASP A 33 -1.73 3.64 -7.77
C ASP A 33 -2.85 3.83 -6.72
N PRO A 34 -2.87 4.94 -5.96
CA PRO A 34 -1.88 6.02 -6.01
C PRO A 34 -0.52 5.58 -5.45
N SER A 35 0.55 6.28 -5.85
CA SER A 35 1.91 5.93 -5.41
C SER A 35 2.04 5.99 -3.89
N ILE A 36 2.64 4.97 -3.30
CA ILE A 36 2.87 4.90 -1.84
C ILE A 36 4.19 5.59 -1.54
N ALA A 37 4.18 6.57 -0.63
CA ALA A 37 5.44 7.15 -0.15
C ALA A 37 6.09 6.18 0.84
N ILE A 38 7.38 5.94 0.68
CA ILE A 38 8.17 5.14 1.63
C ILE A 38 9.49 5.83 1.95
N GLU A 39 9.94 5.66 3.18
CA GLU A 39 11.25 6.04 3.66
C GLU A 39 12.04 4.77 3.97
N VAL A 40 13.24 4.63 3.39
CA VAL A 40 14.07 3.44 3.56
C VAL A 40 15.42 3.83 4.15
N GLU A 41 15.66 3.39 5.37
CA GLU A 41 16.87 3.69 6.14
C GLU A 41 17.72 2.42 6.28
N SER A 42 19.04 2.56 6.22
CA SER A 42 19.95 1.46 6.61
C SER A 42 20.23 1.55 8.10
N LEU A 43 20.09 0.44 8.82
CA LEU A 43 20.41 0.34 10.24
C LEU A 43 21.34 -0.86 10.43
N GLY A 44 22.65 -0.61 10.41
CA GLY A 44 23.64 -1.69 10.39
C GLY A 44 23.44 -2.58 9.16
N ASP A 45 23.28 -3.89 9.39
CA ASP A 45 23.09 -4.89 8.34
C ASP A 45 21.63 -5.04 7.87
N VAL A 46 20.67 -4.29 8.44
CA VAL A 46 19.25 -4.38 8.07
C VAL A 46 18.73 -3.11 7.41
N LEU A 47 17.61 -3.22 6.73
CA LEU A 47 16.87 -2.07 6.20
C LEU A 47 15.58 -1.87 7.00
N LYS A 48 15.28 -0.60 7.29
CA LYS A 48 14.06 -0.17 7.94
C LYS A 48 13.22 0.58 6.91
N VAL A 49 12.06 0.02 6.58
CA VAL A 49 11.08 0.66 5.70
C VAL A 49 9.98 1.29 6.55
N THR A 50 9.81 2.60 6.44
CA THR A 50 8.74 3.36 7.08
C THR A 50 7.75 3.81 6.02
N ILE A 51 6.47 3.57 6.27
CA ILE A 51 5.36 4.02 5.43
C ILE A 51 4.60 5.04 6.29
N PRO A 52 4.68 6.35 5.99
CA PRO A 52 3.92 7.36 6.72
C PRO A 52 2.42 7.15 6.53
N ALA A 53 1.60 7.76 7.39
CA ALA A 53 0.15 7.74 7.23
C ALA A 53 -0.23 8.48 5.94
N GLN A 54 -1.02 7.82 5.08
CA GLN A 54 -1.46 8.38 3.80
C GLN A 54 -2.95 8.10 3.59
N HIS A 55 -3.63 9.03 2.91
CA HIS A 55 -5.08 9.02 2.69
C HIS A 55 -5.49 8.56 1.29
N GLY A 56 -4.55 8.14 0.43
CA GLY A 56 -4.80 7.71 -0.95
C GLY A 56 -5.40 6.31 -1.09
N LYS A 57 -6.51 6.04 -0.39
CA LYS A 57 -7.17 4.72 -0.40
C LYS A 57 -8.33 4.73 -1.41
N PRO A 58 -8.58 3.62 -2.13
CA PRO A 58 -7.90 2.33 -2.05
C PRO A 58 -6.62 2.31 -2.90
N TYR A 59 -5.62 1.54 -2.47
CA TYR A 59 -4.37 1.37 -3.24
C TYR A 59 -4.51 0.22 -4.21
N SER A 60 -4.13 0.44 -5.47
CA SER A 60 -4.12 -0.60 -6.49
C SER A 60 -2.69 -1.03 -6.83
N PHE A 61 -2.51 -2.32 -7.07
CA PHE A 61 -1.25 -2.91 -7.51
C PHE A 61 -1.53 -4.06 -8.46
N LYS A 62 -0.97 -4.00 -9.68
CA LYS A 62 -1.19 -5.00 -10.76
C LYS A 62 -2.67 -5.30 -11.03
N GLY A 63 -3.53 -4.28 -11.01
CA GLY A 63 -4.97 -4.41 -11.28
C GLY A 63 -5.80 -5.01 -10.14
N LYS A 64 -5.22 -5.20 -8.96
CA LYS A 64 -5.90 -5.62 -7.74
C LYS A 64 -5.96 -4.45 -6.75
N PHE A 65 -7.05 -4.32 -6.02
CA PHE A 65 -7.24 -3.27 -5.02
C PHE A 65 -7.01 -3.83 -3.62
N PHE A 66 -6.37 -3.04 -2.77
CA PHE A 66 -6.01 -3.43 -1.41
C PHE A 66 -6.45 -2.35 -0.43
N MET A 67 -7.02 -2.80 0.69
CA MET A 67 -7.39 -1.97 1.82
C MET A 67 -6.79 -2.53 3.10
N ARG A 68 -6.36 -1.64 3.99
CA ARG A 68 -5.87 -2.03 5.31
C ARG A 68 -7.02 -2.06 6.30
N GLU A 69 -7.28 -3.23 6.86
CA GLU A 69 -8.24 -3.44 7.94
C GLU A 69 -7.51 -3.99 9.15
N GLY A 70 -7.43 -3.18 10.21
CA GLY A 70 -6.65 -3.51 11.40
C GLY A 70 -5.16 -3.72 11.08
N ALA A 71 -4.65 -4.92 11.40
CA ALA A 71 -3.22 -5.24 11.26
C ALA A 71 -2.84 -5.74 9.85
N SER A 72 -3.79 -6.24 9.06
CA SER A 72 -3.53 -6.85 7.75
C SER A 72 -3.99 -5.95 6.59
N SER A 73 -3.35 -6.14 5.44
CA SER A 73 -3.81 -5.58 4.16
C SER A 73 -4.53 -6.69 3.40
N GLN A 74 -5.80 -6.47 3.07
CA GLN A 74 -6.64 -7.46 2.38
C GLN A 74 -6.90 -7.01 0.95
N GLN A 75 -6.88 -7.97 0.02
CA GLN A 75 -7.29 -7.72 -1.35
C GLN A 75 -8.82 -7.57 -1.37
N MET A 76 -9.31 -6.44 -1.87
CA MET A 76 -10.74 -6.18 -1.98
C MET A 76 -11.36 -7.02 -3.10
N SER A 77 -12.51 -7.60 -2.80
CA SER A 77 -13.44 -8.16 -3.77
C SER A 77 -14.17 -7.05 -4.55
N ARG A 78 -14.85 -7.43 -5.63
CA ARG A 78 -15.64 -6.49 -6.45
C ARG A 78 -16.74 -5.81 -5.65
N ASP A 79 -17.39 -6.54 -4.74
CA ASP A 79 -18.48 -6.01 -3.93
C ASP A 79 -17.97 -5.02 -2.88
N GLU A 80 -16.80 -5.28 -2.28
CA GLU A 80 -16.16 -4.35 -1.35
C GLU A 80 -15.69 -3.08 -2.06
N ILE A 81 -15.14 -3.18 -3.27
CA ILE A 81 -14.77 -2.00 -4.08
C ILE A 81 -16.01 -1.14 -4.35
N ARG A 82 -17.11 -1.78 -4.76
CA ARG A 82 -18.38 -1.09 -5.01
C ARG A 82 -18.90 -0.43 -3.74
N ALA A 83 -18.94 -1.15 -2.61
CA ALA A 83 -19.40 -0.62 -1.34
C ALA A 83 -18.55 0.57 -0.87
N PHE A 84 -17.22 0.49 -1.02
CA PHE A 84 -16.29 1.58 -0.70
C PHE A 84 -16.56 2.83 -1.55
N LEU A 85 -16.72 2.68 -2.87
CA LEU A 85 -17.00 3.82 -3.75
C LEU A 85 -18.36 4.48 -3.46
N PHE A 86 -19.36 3.68 -3.04
CA PHE A 86 -20.64 4.21 -2.57
C PHE A 86 -20.53 4.92 -1.22
N SER A 87 -19.79 4.37 -0.26
CA SER A 87 -19.63 4.97 1.08
C SER A 87 -18.85 6.29 1.04
N GLU A 88 -17.90 6.42 0.12
CA GLU A 88 -17.12 7.66 -0.10
C GLU A 88 -17.92 8.70 -0.92
N GLY A 89 -19.13 8.39 -1.39
CA GLY A 89 -19.96 9.31 -2.17
C GLY A 89 -19.41 9.61 -3.58
N LEU A 90 -18.43 8.85 -4.07
CA LEU A 90 -17.75 9.05 -5.36
C LEU A 90 -18.56 8.54 -6.57
N ILE A 91 -19.64 7.81 -6.33
CA ILE A 91 -20.62 7.43 -7.35
C ILE A 91 -21.87 8.28 -7.15
N HIS A 92 -21.89 9.46 -7.76
CA HIS A 92 -23.16 10.12 -8.11
C HIS A 92 -23.69 9.39 -9.34
N PHE A 93 -24.49 8.34 -9.11
CA PHE A 93 -25.35 7.85 -10.19
C PHE A 93 -26.20 9.05 -10.61
N ASP A 94 -26.17 9.42 -11.89
CA ASP A 94 -26.94 10.52 -12.47
C ASP A 94 -28.34 10.61 -11.82
N GLU A 95 -28.49 11.52 -10.86
CA GLU A 95 -29.74 12.21 -10.66
C GLU A 95 -29.88 13.15 -11.85
N THR A 96 -30.11 12.59 -13.04
CA THR A 96 -30.80 13.36 -14.06
C THR A 96 -32.27 13.25 -13.66
N PRO A 97 -32.88 14.25 -12.99
CA PRO A 97 -34.32 14.25 -12.87
C PRO A 97 -34.86 14.18 -14.30
N CYS A 98 -35.65 13.16 -14.60
CA CYS A 98 -36.43 13.13 -15.81
C CYS A 98 -37.36 14.34 -15.71
N SER A 99 -37.04 15.42 -16.41
CA SER A 99 -37.93 16.58 -16.50
C SER A 99 -39.25 16.10 -17.13
N PRO A 100 -40.40 16.43 -16.53
CA PRO A 100 -41.71 16.01 -17.04
C PRO A 100 -42.04 16.62 -18.40
#